data_AF-A0A6G8Q1V6-F1
#
_entry.id   AF-A0A6G8Q1V6-F1
#
_cell.length_a   1.000
_cell.length_b   1.000
_cell.length_c   1.000
_cell.angle_alpha   90.00
_cell.angle_beta   90.00
_cell.angle_gamma   90.00
#
_symmetry.space_group_name_H-M   'P 1'
#
loop_
_entity.id
_entity.type
_entity.pdbx_description
1 polymer ?
#
loop_
_entity_poly.entity_id
_entity_poly.type
_entity_poly.pdbx_seq_one_letter_code
_entity_poly.pdbx_strand_id
1 'polypeptide(L)' 'MAEKQEITWDPEADRRIKRSPFLMRRFIRKRIEDRVASRGRTHVTNADVDESAGMYRQYRFK' A
#
# COMPACT_ATOMS: atom_id res chain seq x y z
N MET A 1 12.91 18.23 11.16
CA MET A 1 11.68 17.46 11.42
C MET A 1 11.25 16.92 10.07
N ALA A 2 11.36 15.62 9.82
CA ALA A 2 11.07 15.07 8.50
C ALA A 2 9.58 15.28 8.20
N GLU A 3 9.29 16.11 7.20
CA GLU A 3 7.94 16.34 6.68
C GLU A 3 7.35 14.96 6.36
N LYS A 4 6.38 14.53 7.18
CA LYS A 4 5.52 13.41 6.82
C LYS A 4 4.76 13.90 5.59
N GLN A 5 5.30 13.64 4.40
CA GLN A 5 4.53 13.78 3.18
C GLN A 5 3.22 13.03 3.43
N GLU A 6 2.11 13.76 3.47
CA GLU A 6 0.79 13.20 3.76
C GLU A 6 0.40 12.32 2.58
N ILE A 7 0.92 11.09 2.57
CA ILE A 7 0.60 10.12 1.55
C ILE A 7 -0.90 9.85 1.67
N THR A 8 -1.64 10.31 0.69
CA THR A 8 -3.09 10.16 0.63
C THR A 8 -3.42 8.82 0.04
N TRP A 9 -4.30 8.07 0.69
CA TRP A 9 -4.70 6.74 0.23
C TRP A 9 -6.10 6.78 -0.36
N ASP A 10 -6.27 6.14 -1.51
CA ASP A 10 -7.59 5.89 -2.02
C ASP A 10 -8.42 5.05 -1.04
N PRO A 11 -9.71 5.36 -0.84
CA PRO A 11 -10.58 4.58 0.03
C PRO A 11 -10.71 3.13 -0.44
N GLU A 12 -10.59 2.88 -1.75
CA GLU A 12 -10.58 1.53 -2.30
C GLU A 12 -9.27 0.77 -2.01
N ALA A 13 -8.13 1.46 -2.12
CA ALA A 13 -6.81 0.97 -1.76
C ALA A 13 -6.73 0.56 -0.28
N ASP A 14 -7.19 1.44 0.62
CA ASP A 14 -7.21 1.16 2.07
C ASP A 14 -8.15 -0.01 2.41
N ARG A 15 -9.31 -0.14 1.75
CA ARG A 15 -10.20 -1.31 1.93
C ARG A 15 -9.54 -2.63 1.54
N ARG A 16 -8.75 -2.65 0.46
CA ARG A 16 -8.03 -3.87 0.04
C ARG A 16 -6.92 -4.24 1.01
N ILE A 17 -6.15 -3.26 1.47
CA ILE A 17 -5.12 -3.49 2.48
C ILE A 17 -5.72 -3.93 3.82
N LYS A 18 -6.89 -3.40 4.20
CA LYS A 18 -7.63 -3.83 5.40
C LYS A 18 -8.08 -5.30 5.36
N ARG A 19 -8.26 -5.90 4.17
CA ARG A 19 -8.53 -7.35 4.05
C ARG A 19 -7.30 -8.22 4.31
N SER A 20 -6.09 -7.65 4.27
CA SER A 20 -4.86 -8.39 4.51
C SER A 20 -4.53 -8.47 6.01
N PRO A 21 -3.79 -9.50 6.45
CA PRO A 21 -3.35 -9.62 7.84
C PRO A 21 -2.59 -8.39 8.33
N PHE A 22 -2.78 -8.03 9.60
CA PHE A 22 -2.28 -6.78 10.18
C PHE A 22 -0.76 -6.57 10.02
N LEU A 23 0.01 -7.66 10.16
CA LEU A 23 1.47 -7.64 9.97
C LEU A 23 1.83 -7.23 8.53
N MET A 24 1.25 -7.91 7.53
CA MET A 24 1.51 -7.63 6.12
C MET A 24 0.96 -6.27 5.70
N ARG A 25 -0.22 -5.85 6.21
CA ARG A 25 -0.82 -4.53 5.94
C ARG A 25 0.21 -3.41 6.18
N ARG A 26 0.95 -3.48 7.27
CA ARG A 26 1.94 -2.47 7.65
C ARG A 26 3.16 -2.48 6.71
N PHE A 27 3.63 -3.66 6.30
CA PHE A 27 4.72 -3.81 5.32
C PHE A 27 4.32 -3.31 3.93
N ILE A 28 3.15 -3.71 3.44
CA ILE A 28 2.65 -3.35 2.11
C ILE A 28 2.40 -1.84 2.05
N ARG A 29 1.76 -1.28 3.08
CA ARG A 29 1.54 0.17 3.20
C ARG A 29 2.84 0.94 3.10
N LYS A 30 3.86 0.57 3.87
CA LYS A 30 5.17 1.23 3.83
C LYS A 30 5.83 1.10 2.45
N ARG A 31 5.83 -0.09 1.85
CA ARG A 31 6.39 -0.31 0.50
C ARG A 31 5.72 0.56 -0.56
N ILE A 32 4.39 0.70 -0.49
CA ILE A 32 3.64 1.51 -1.43
C ILE A 32 3.91 2.99 -1.20
N GLU A 33 3.92 3.45 0.06
CA GLU A 33 4.28 4.82 0.43
C GLU A 33 5.68 5.18 -0.09
N ASP A 34 6.69 4.34 0.15
CA ASP A 34 8.05 4.54 -0.33
C ASP A 34 8.12 4.58 -1.87
N ARG A 35 7.33 3.75 -2.55
CA ARG A 35 7.30 3.71 -4.02
C ARG A 35 6.61 4.91 -4.64
N VAL A 36 5.49 5.33 -4.06
CA VAL A 36 4.74 6.51 -4.47
C VAL A 36 5.62 7.75 -4.26
N ALA A 37 6.24 7.88 -3.09
CA ALA A 37 7.22 8.93 -2.79
C ALA A 37 8.42 8.89 -3.76
N SER A 38 8.99 7.71 -4.04
CA SER A 38 10.09 7.55 -5.00
C SER A 38 9.71 7.97 -6.43
N ARG A 39 8.43 7.97 -6.76
CA ARG A 39 7.92 8.42 -8.06
C ARG A 39 7.53 9.90 -8.05
N GLY A 40 7.82 10.63 -6.96
CA GLY A 40 7.42 12.03 -6.77
C GLY A 40 5.91 12.20 -6.59
N ARG A 41 5.19 11.10 -6.31
CA ARG A 41 3.76 11.11 -6.06
C ARG A 41 3.52 11.06 -4.55
N THR A 42 2.39 11.59 -4.12
CA THR A 42 1.94 11.54 -2.72
C THR A 42 0.56 10.92 -2.60
N HIS A 43 0.08 10.28 -3.66
CA HIS A 43 -1.25 9.68 -3.74
C HIS A 43 -1.15 8.20 -4.13
N VAL A 44 -1.67 7.34 -3.26
CA VAL A 44 -1.69 5.89 -3.41
C VAL A 44 -3.01 5.48 -4.04
N THR A 45 -2.91 4.89 -5.22
CA THR A 45 -4.07 4.40 -5.96
C THR A 45 -4.30 2.92 -5.72
N ASN A 46 -5.50 2.44 -6.08
CA ASN A 46 -5.79 1.00 -6.06
C ASN A 46 -4.81 0.20 -6.93
N ALA A 47 -4.33 0.76 -8.05
CA ALA A 47 -3.34 0.10 -8.90
C ALA A 47 -2.00 -0.12 -8.18
N ASP A 48 -1.53 0.85 -7.38
CA ASP A 48 -0.29 0.70 -6.60
C ASP A 48 -0.42 -0.39 -5.53
N VAL A 49 -1.63 -0.52 -4.95
CA VAL A 49 -1.97 -1.63 -4.04
C VAL A 49 -2.05 -2.95 -4.78
N ASP A 50 -2.72 -3.02 -5.93
CA ASP A 50 -2.90 -4.25 -6.72
C ASP A 50 -1.55 -4.80 -7.20
N GLU A 51 -0.66 -3.92 -7.67
CA GLU A 51 0.69 -4.29 -8.08
C GLU A 51 1.51 -4.87 -6.91
N SER A 52 1.31 -4.33 -5.71
CA SER A 52 2.00 -4.80 -4.49
C SER A 52 1.32 -6.04 -3.87
N ALA A 53 0.00 -6.14 -3.97
CA ALA A 53 -0.83 -7.21 -3.46
C ALA A 53 -0.84 -8.44 -4.38
N GLY A 54 -0.48 -8.29 -5.66
CA GLY A 54 -0.28 -9.41 -6.60
C GLY A 54 0.70 -10.46 -6.06
N MET A 55 1.72 -10.02 -5.31
CA MET A 55 2.65 -10.92 -4.61
C MET A 55 2.01 -11.64 -3.41
N TYR A 56 0.95 -11.09 -2.82
CA TYR A 56 0.18 -11.72 -1.72
C TYR A 56 -0.88 -12.70 -2.23
N ARG A 57 -1.35 -12.60 -3.48
CA ARG A 57 -2.31 -13.58 -4.05
C ARG A 57 -1.77 -15.01 -3.99
N GLN A 58 -0.45 -15.17 -4.03
CA GLN A 58 0.26 -16.43 -3.83
C GLN A 58 0.24 -16.93 -2.36
N TYR A 59 0.09 -16.03 -1.39
CA TYR A 59 -0.05 -16.30 0.05
C TYR A 59 -1.51 -16.42 0.50
N ARG A 60 -2.47 -16.53 -0.43
CA ARG A 60 -3.83 -16.93 -0.10
C ARG A 60 -3.77 -18.36 0.42
N PHE A 61 -3.64 -18.48 1.75
CA PHE A 61 -3.71 -19.76 2.45
C PHE A 61 -5.02 -20.45 2.02
N LYS A 62 -4.86 -21.68 1.52
CA LYS A 62 -5.94 -22.62 1.26
C LYS A 62 -6.56 -23.06 2.58
#